data_AF-A0A7W7PKG4-F1
#
_entry.id   AF-A0A7W7PKG4-F1
#
_cell.length_a   1.000
_cell.length_b   1.000
_cell.length_c   1.000
_cell.angle_alpha   90.00
_cell.angle_beta   90.00
_cell.angle_gamma   90.00
#
_symmetry.space_group_name_H-M   'P 1'
#
loop_
_entity.id
_entity.type
_entity.pdbx_description
1 polymer ?
#
loop_
_entity_poly.entity_id
_entity_poly.type
_entity_poly.pdbx_seq_one_letter_code
_entity_poly.pdbx_strand_id
1 'polypeptide(L)'
;MLTAATPAISPFGELANPRVIEAERITRADLLALAHGDAIAIVVRRYCPQDLCERATEQLMKDRLYGEYANVPGVHKWGLNTYEGLSTAEREKRYFNEAVAAVQSLRDAWSPFLSPIDRLRLELQEGWPGGANMEHLDGNPLFVGQARVFQEGNGAIPHQDFLSWELEDLRREARADGKPELLTQMTANLYLQTAEEGGELELWSRGYEHAEYDALRITADSYGLNRDLIPAPAVALKPEAGMLILSHASRIHAVRPSKGRDRAAVSFFIGVRGTDQPLTYWS
;
A
#
# COMPACT_ATOMS: atom_id res chain seq x y z
N MET A 1 -6.60 33.24 16.92
CA MET A 1 -5.66 32.66 15.93
C MET A 1 -6.49 32.05 14.84
N LEU A 2 -6.46 32.63 13.64
CA LEU A 2 -7.15 32.09 12.47
C LEU A 2 -6.49 30.76 12.11
N THR A 3 -7.20 29.65 12.34
CA THR A 3 -6.87 28.36 11.76
C THR A 3 -6.95 28.51 10.25
N ALA A 4 -5.82 28.54 9.56
CA ALA A 4 -5.83 28.40 8.11
C ALA A 4 -6.55 27.08 7.81
N ALA A 5 -7.66 27.15 7.05
CA ALA A 5 -8.36 25.96 6.61
C ALA A 5 -7.36 25.13 5.80
N THR A 6 -7.01 23.95 6.30
CA THR A 6 -6.26 22.97 5.52
C THR A 6 -7.01 22.78 4.20
N PRO A 7 -6.35 22.90 3.03
CA PRO A 7 -7.02 22.68 1.76
C PRO A 7 -7.75 21.34 1.81
N ALA A 8 -8.96 21.28 1.24
CA ALA A 8 -9.68 20.02 1.17
C ALA A 8 -8.87 19.04 0.32
N ILE A 9 -8.28 18.04 0.97
CA ILE A 9 -7.59 16.94 0.30
C ILE A 9 -8.70 16.12 -0.35
N SER A 10 -8.84 16.21 -1.67
CA SER A 10 -9.66 15.25 -2.40
C SER A 10 -8.83 13.97 -2.53
N PRO A 11 -9.28 12.81 -2.00
CA PRO A 11 -8.54 11.55 -2.08
C PRO A 11 -8.24 11.16 -3.53
N PHE A 12 -9.13 11.52 -4.45
CA PHE A 12 -9.09 11.15 -5.87
C PHE A 12 -8.68 12.32 -6.78
N GLY A 13 -8.62 13.55 -6.25
CA GLY A 13 -8.36 14.76 -7.02
C GLY A 13 -7.03 14.73 -7.76
N GLU A 14 -7.01 15.35 -8.94
CA GLU A 14 -5.82 15.43 -9.78
C GLU A 14 -4.74 16.32 -9.16
N LEU A 15 -3.50 15.83 -9.14
CA LEU A 15 -2.33 16.58 -8.69
C LEU A 15 -1.90 17.60 -9.74
N ALA A 16 -1.85 18.87 -9.35
CA ALA A 16 -1.37 19.94 -10.21
C ALA A 16 0.13 19.82 -10.57
N ASN A 17 0.93 19.22 -9.70
CA ASN A 17 2.36 19.00 -9.93
C ASN A 17 2.80 17.63 -9.35
N PRO A 18 2.75 16.54 -10.13
CA PRO A 18 3.05 15.19 -9.67
C PRO A 18 4.56 14.95 -9.52
N ARG A 19 5.21 15.69 -8.63
CA ARG A 19 6.65 15.55 -8.36
C ARG A 19 6.96 14.36 -7.45
N VAL A 20 8.12 13.76 -7.65
CA VAL A 20 8.69 12.72 -6.77
C VAL A 20 9.68 13.37 -5.81
N ILE A 21 9.54 13.07 -4.52
CA ILE A 21 10.50 13.49 -3.50
C ILE A 21 11.54 12.37 -3.33
N GLU A 22 12.78 12.64 -3.72
CA GLU A 22 13.91 11.76 -3.42
C GLU A 22 14.51 12.16 -2.07
N ALA A 23 14.56 11.22 -1.13
CA ALA A 23 15.00 11.49 0.24
C ALA A 23 15.94 10.40 0.77
N GLU A 24 16.81 10.75 1.72
CA GLU A 24 17.63 9.77 2.45
C GLU A 24 16.87 9.13 3.61
N ARG A 25 15.84 9.82 4.12
CA ARG A 25 14.97 9.42 5.23
C ARG A 25 13.63 10.11 5.08
N ILE A 26 12.59 9.53 5.64
CA ILE A 26 11.27 10.16 5.68
C ILE A 26 11.28 11.27 6.73
N THR A 27 10.78 12.45 6.36
CA THR A 27 10.58 13.57 7.28
C THR A 27 9.12 13.97 7.37
N ARG A 28 8.78 14.73 8.42
CA ARG A 28 7.46 15.36 8.57
C ARG A 28 7.06 16.17 7.34
N ALA A 29 8.01 16.90 6.74
CA ALA A 29 7.73 17.73 5.58
C ALA A 29 7.34 16.88 4.36
N ASP A 30 8.03 15.75 4.15
CA ASP A 30 7.74 14.83 3.04
C ASP A 30 6.37 14.19 3.22
N LEU A 31 6.05 13.71 4.43
CA LEU A 31 4.76 13.12 4.75
C LEU A 31 3.60 14.08 4.54
N LEU A 32 3.74 15.34 4.97
CA LEU A 32 2.72 16.36 4.76
C LEU A 32 2.57 16.70 3.28
N ALA A 33 3.69 16.81 2.54
CA ALA A 33 3.67 17.06 1.11
C ALA A 33 2.96 15.94 0.35
N LEU A 34 3.22 14.67 0.68
CA LEU A 34 2.50 13.54 0.10
C LEU A 34 1.01 13.58 0.51
N ALA A 35 0.70 13.66 1.81
CA ALA A 35 -0.69 13.64 2.28
C ALA A 35 -1.57 14.73 1.66
N HIS A 36 -1.03 15.92 1.42
CA HIS A 36 -1.75 17.04 0.82
C HIS A 36 -1.80 17.03 -0.72
N GLY A 37 -1.12 16.09 -1.38
CA GLY A 37 -1.02 16.04 -2.84
C GLY A 37 -0.01 17.02 -3.45
N ASP A 38 0.92 17.55 -2.65
CA ASP A 38 2.05 18.36 -3.16
C ASP A 38 3.18 17.49 -3.77
N ALA A 39 3.06 16.18 -3.65
CA ALA A 39 3.93 15.18 -4.25
C ALA A 39 3.12 13.92 -4.61
N ILE A 40 3.57 13.19 -5.65
CA ILE A 40 2.96 11.92 -6.05
C ILE A 40 3.57 10.72 -5.32
N ALA A 41 4.84 10.84 -4.94
CA ALA A 41 5.58 9.80 -4.25
C ALA A 41 6.76 10.36 -3.44
N ILE A 42 7.16 9.60 -2.42
CA ILE A 42 8.43 9.73 -1.69
C ILE A 42 9.25 8.48 -1.97
N VAL A 43 10.51 8.63 -2.33
CA VAL A 43 11.44 7.53 -2.65
C VAL A 43 12.65 7.60 -1.73
N VAL A 44 12.95 6.47 -1.06
CA VAL A 44 14.16 6.28 -0.26
C VAL A 44 14.91 5.07 -0.80
N ARG A 45 16.00 5.30 -1.53
CA ARG A 45 16.68 4.26 -2.34
C ARG A 45 17.32 3.14 -1.54
N ARG A 46 17.93 3.47 -0.40
CA ARG A 46 18.70 2.52 0.44
C ARG A 46 18.05 2.38 1.81
N TYR A 47 16.74 2.12 1.81
CA TYR A 47 15.98 2.01 3.05
C TYR A 47 16.30 0.72 3.81
N CYS A 48 16.44 -0.39 3.08
CA CYS A 48 16.89 -1.68 3.60
C CYS A 48 18.14 -2.15 2.83
N PRO A 49 19.18 -2.66 3.50
CA PRO A 49 20.31 -3.30 2.81
C PRO A 49 19.86 -4.45 1.91
N GLN A 50 20.44 -4.53 0.70
CA GLN A 50 20.04 -5.51 -0.31
C GLN A 50 20.22 -6.96 0.16
N ASP A 51 21.29 -7.26 0.90
CA ASP A 51 21.55 -8.59 1.46
C ASP A 51 20.46 -9.02 2.47
N LEU A 52 19.93 -8.07 3.25
CA LEU A 52 18.81 -8.34 4.14
C LEU A 52 17.50 -8.54 3.38
N CYS A 53 17.28 -7.81 2.29
CA CYS A 53 16.14 -8.01 1.39
C CYS A 53 16.16 -9.39 0.73
N GLU A 54 17.30 -9.84 0.22
CA GLU A 54 17.47 -11.15 -0.40
C GLU A 54 17.18 -12.27 0.60
N ARG A 55 17.79 -12.20 1.79
CA ARG A 55 17.56 -13.17 2.87
C ARG A 55 16.10 -13.21 3.32
N ALA A 56 15.45 -12.06 3.48
CA ALA A 56 14.04 -12.00 3.86
C ALA A 56 13.14 -12.58 2.76
N THR A 57 13.44 -12.30 1.49
CA THR A 57 12.70 -12.88 0.35
C THR A 57 12.74 -14.41 0.41
N GLU A 58 13.92 -15.00 0.57
CA GLU A 58 14.05 -16.46 0.66
C GLU A 58 13.25 -17.08 1.81
N GLN A 59 13.22 -16.42 2.98
CA GLN A 59 12.45 -16.90 4.12
C GLN A 59 10.95 -16.81 3.87
N LEU A 60 10.47 -15.68 3.37
CA LEU A 60 9.05 -15.46 3.10
C LEU A 60 8.52 -16.43 2.03
N MET A 61 9.28 -16.70 0.97
CA MET A 61 8.83 -17.64 -0.10
C MET A 61 8.78 -19.10 0.33
N LYS A 62 9.45 -19.47 1.44
CA LYS A 62 9.45 -20.83 1.99
C LYS A 62 8.47 -20.99 3.15
N ASP A 63 7.88 -19.90 3.63
CA ASP A 63 6.97 -19.92 4.76
C ASP A 63 5.57 -20.39 4.37
N ARG A 64 4.84 -20.95 5.35
CA ARG A 64 3.48 -21.48 5.15
C ARG A 64 2.43 -20.44 4.78
N LEU A 65 2.68 -19.15 5.05
CA LEU A 65 1.78 -18.06 4.68
C LEU A 65 2.00 -17.59 3.24
N TYR A 66 2.97 -18.16 2.52
CA TYR A 66 3.14 -17.94 1.09
C TYR A 66 2.16 -18.76 0.27
N GLY A 67 1.47 -18.11 -0.67
CA GLY A 67 0.52 -18.75 -1.57
C GLY A 67 0.02 -17.81 -2.66
N GLU A 68 -0.78 -18.33 -3.59
CA GLU A 68 -1.39 -17.55 -4.67
C GLU A 68 -2.60 -16.76 -4.16
N TYR A 69 -2.88 -15.58 -4.75
CA TYR A 69 -4.13 -14.86 -4.51
C TYR A 69 -5.34 -15.67 -5.00
N ALA A 70 -6.43 -15.66 -4.25
CA ALA A 70 -7.63 -16.41 -4.62
C ALA A 70 -8.27 -15.89 -5.93
N ASN A 71 -8.15 -14.59 -6.20
CA ASN A 71 -8.86 -13.90 -7.28
C ASN A 71 -7.94 -13.35 -8.38
N VAL A 72 -6.61 -13.51 -8.27
CA VAL A 72 -5.63 -12.95 -9.22
C VAL A 72 -4.60 -14.01 -9.61
N PRO A 73 -4.90 -14.85 -10.62
CA PRO A 73 -3.98 -15.89 -11.09
C PRO A 73 -2.60 -15.33 -11.45
N GLY A 74 -1.54 -16.04 -11.06
CA GLY A 74 -0.14 -15.67 -11.33
C GLY A 74 0.46 -14.62 -10.39
N VAL A 75 -0.33 -14.11 -9.44
CA VAL A 75 0.15 -13.23 -8.37
C VAL A 75 0.14 -14.00 -7.06
N HIS A 76 1.27 -13.99 -6.37
CA HIS A 76 1.43 -14.61 -5.07
C HIS A 76 1.53 -13.57 -3.96
N LYS A 77 1.26 -14.01 -2.73
CA LYS A 77 1.41 -13.21 -1.52
C LYS A 77 1.99 -14.03 -0.39
N TRP A 78 2.59 -13.32 0.55
CA TRP A 78 2.86 -13.81 1.88
C TRP A 78 2.07 -12.97 2.90
N GLY A 79 1.41 -13.64 3.84
CA GLY A 79 0.63 -12.99 4.90
C GLY A 79 -0.83 -12.72 4.52
N LEU A 80 -1.49 -11.89 5.32
CA LEU A 80 -2.93 -11.64 5.22
C LEU A 80 -3.21 -10.37 4.38
N ASN A 81 -4.42 -10.24 3.84
CA ASN A 81 -4.98 -8.94 3.42
C ASN A 81 -6.41 -8.82 3.91
N THR A 82 -6.88 -7.57 4.08
CA THR A 82 -8.26 -7.27 4.42
C THR A 82 -9.24 -7.78 3.37
N TYR A 83 -8.96 -7.65 2.07
CA TYR A 83 -9.95 -7.96 1.03
C TYR A 83 -10.41 -9.44 1.06
N GLU A 84 -9.46 -10.38 1.12
CA GLU A 84 -9.76 -11.80 1.29
C GLU A 84 -10.11 -12.15 2.74
N GLY A 85 -9.48 -11.47 3.69
CA GLY A 85 -9.68 -11.70 5.12
C GLY A 85 -11.10 -11.39 5.56
N LEU A 86 -11.73 -10.36 5.01
CA LEU A 86 -13.06 -9.89 5.39
C LEU A 86 -14.17 -10.42 4.47
N SER A 87 -13.84 -11.27 3.49
CA SER A 87 -14.79 -11.67 2.45
C SER A 87 -15.92 -12.61 2.94
N THR A 88 -15.74 -13.27 4.09
CA THR A 88 -16.79 -14.05 4.78
C THR A 88 -16.57 -13.98 6.30
N ALA A 89 -17.62 -14.24 7.09
CA ALA A 89 -17.54 -14.23 8.55
C ALA A 89 -16.48 -15.22 9.10
N GLU A 90 -16.33 -16.40 8.48
CA GLU A 90 -15.31 -17.38 8.89
C GLU A 90 -13.90 -16.92 8.59
N ARG A 91 -13.69 -16.28 7.43
CA ARG A 91 -12.39 -15.72 7.05
C ARG A 91 -12.04 -14.52 7.93
N GLU A 92 -13.03 -13.68 8.26
CA GLU A 92 -12.85 -12.50 9.09
C GLU A 92 -12.41 -12.89 10.50
N LYS A 93 -13.13 -13.85 11.09
CA LYS A 93 -12.75 -14.43 12.39
C LYS A 93 -11.33 -14.99 12.35
N ARG A 94 -10.93 -15.66 11.26
CA ARG A 94 -9.57 -16.18 11.12
C ARG A 94 -8.54 -15.04 11.02
N TYR A 95 -8.82 -14.05 10.18
CA TYR A 95 -7.97 -12.87 9.98
C TYR A 95 -7.69 -12.19 11.33
N PHE A 96 -8.72 -11.87 12.12
CA PHE A 96 -8.53 -11.21 13.42
C PHE A 96 -7.74 -12.06 14.41
N ASN A 97 -7.95 -13.38 14.43
CA ASN A 97 -7.19 -14.28 15.31
C ASN A 97 -5.71 -14.40 14.91
N GLU A 98 -5.39 -14.24 13.62
CA GLU A 98 -4.05 -14.49 13.08
C GLU A 98 -3.23 -13.21 12.85
N ALA A 99 -3.86 -12.04 12.72
CA ALA A 99 -3.22 -10.79 12.32
C ALA A 99 -1.96 -10.45 13.13
N VAL A 100 -2.04 -10.47 14.46
CA VAL A 100 -0.91 -10.14 15.33
C VAL A 100 0.20 -11.19 15.23
N ALA A 101 -0.15 -12.47 15.18
CA ALA A 101 0.82 -13.55 15.02
C ALA A 101 1.53 -13.49 13.67
N ALA A 102 0.81 -13.13 12.59
CA ALA A 102 1.40 -12.93 11.27
C ALA A 102 2.39 -11.75 11.25
N VAL A 103 2.13 -10.66 11.98
CA VAL A 103 3.11 -9.56 12.16
C VAL A 103 4.37 -10.08 12.86
N GLN A 104 4.25 -10.98 13.84
CA GLN A 104 5.40 -11.60 14.49
C GLN A 104 6.19 -12.47 13.51
N SER A 105 5.51 -13.31 12.73
CA SER A 105 6.16 -14.13 11.70
C SER A 105 6.86 -13.28 10.63
N LEU A 106 6.33 -12.10 10.29
CA LEU A 106 7.00 -11.18 9.37
C LEU A 106 8.34 -10.71 9.92
N ARG A 107 8.41 -10.44 11.23
CA ARG A 107 9.64 -9.98 11.90
C ARG A 107 10.73 -11.04 11.86
N ASP A 108 10.35 -12.32 11.92
CA ASP A 108 11.29 -13.44 11.87
C ASP A 108 12.10 -13.42 10.56
N ALA A 109 11.52 -12.96 9.45
CA ALA A 109 12.22 -12.83 8.16
C ALA A 109 13.44 -11.88 8.19
N TRP A 110 13.47 -10.93 9.12
CA TRP A 110 14.61 -10.03 9.32
C TRP A 110 15.45 -10.33 10.57
N SER A 111 15.03 -11.27 11.41
CA SER A 111 15.76 -11.64 12.63
C SER A 111 17.23 -11.98 12.34
N PRO A 112 18.20 -11.54 13.17
CA PRO A 112 18.05 -10.78 14.42
C PRO A 112 18.01 -9.26 14.24
N PHE A 113 17.88 -8.75 13.01
CA PHE A 113 17.81 -7.31 12.74
C PHE A 113 16.38 -6.78 12.87
N LEU A 114 16.24 -5.47 13.08
CA LEU A 114 14.94 -4.81 13.07
C LEU A 114 14.29 -4.94 11.69
N SER A 115 13.01 -5.36 11.66
CA SER A 115 12.24 -5.36 10.42
C SER A 115 12.13 -3.94 9.86
N PRO A 116 12.38 -3.72 8.55
CA PRO A 116 12.20 -2.43 7.92
C PRO A 116 10.75 -1.94 7.97
N ILE A 117 9.77 -2.85 8.11
CA ILE A 117 8.36 -2.50 8.32
C ILE A 117 8.15 -1.91 9.71
N ASP A 118 8.73 -2.50 10.75
CA ASP A 118 8.67 -1.92 12.11
C ASP A 118 9.43 -0.59 12.18
N ARG A 119 10.60 -0.51 11.55
CA ARG A 119 11.34 0.75 11.42
C ARG A 119 10.46 1.84 10.80
N LEU A 120 9.76 1.52 9.71
CA LEU A 120 8.91 2.50 9.02
C LEU A 120 7.74 2.94 9.90
N ARG A 121 7.10 2.00 10.61
CA ARG A 121 6.01 2.31 11.55
C ARG A 121 6.45 3.28 12.65
N LEU A 122 7.66 3.13 13.16
CA LEU A 122 8.25 4.04 14.15
C LEU A 122 8.55 5.41 13.54
N GLU A 123 9.21 5.45 12.36
CA GLU A 123 9.51 6.71 11.67
C GLU A 123 8.24 7.51 11.33
N LEU A 124 7.16 6.83 10.92
CA LEU A 124 5.86 7.43 10.66
C LEU A 124 5.18 7.93 11.95
N GLN A 125 5.26 7.16 13.04
CA GLN A 125 4.72 7.57 14.35
C GLN A 125 5.43 8.81 14.90
N GLU A 126 6.75 8.91 14.73
CA GLU A 126 7.54 10.05 15.19
C GLU A 126 7.43 11.26 14.24
N GLY A 127 7.26 11.01 12.94
CA GLY A 127 7.22 12.04 11.90
C GLY A 127 5.87 12.71 11.72
N TRP A 128 4.76 12.01 11.99
CA TRP A 128 3.41 12.56 11.81
C TRP A 128 2.93 13.34 13.03
N PRO A 129 2.30 14.53 12.89
CA PRO A 129 1.94 15.36 14.05
C PRO A 129 0.93 14.69 15.00
N GLY A 130 -0.04 13.95 14.47
CA GLY A 130 -1.00 13.18 15.26
C GLY A 130 -0.48 11.81 15.74
N GLY A 131 0.79 11.49 15.48
CA GLY A 131 1.35 10.17 15.70
C GLY A 131 0.83 9.12 14.72
N ALA A 132 0.96 7.84 15.07
CA ALA A 132 0.46 6.75 14.24
C ALA A 132 0.28 5.44 15.01
N ASN A 133 -0.58 4.55 14.52
CA ASN A 133 -0.87 3.24 15.13
C ASN A 133 -1.42 2.24 14.10
N MET A 134 -1.74 1.01 14.52
CA MET A 134 -2.38 0.05 13.61
C MET A 134 -3.85 0.40 13.41
N GLU A 135 -4.37 0.16 12.20
CA GLU A 135 -5.81 0.21 11.96
C GLU A 135 -6.52 -0.88 12.77
N HIS A 136 -7.74 -0.60 13.18
CA HIS A 136 -8.57 -1.54 13.95
C HIS A 136 -9.94 -1.64 13.32
N LEU A 137 -10.52 -2.83 13.37
CA LEU A 137 -11.89 -3.13 12.97
C LEU A 137 -12.53 -4.04 14.02
N ASP A 138 -13.68 -3.64 14.52
CA ASP A 138 -14.39 -4.22 15.67
C ASP A 138 -13.48 -4.40 16.89
N GLY A 139 -12.58 -3.44 17.13
CA GLY A 139 -11.59 -3.49 18.21
C GLY A 139 -10.44 -4.47 17.98
N ASN A 140 -10.38 -5.15 16.83
CA ASN A 140 -9.29 -6.05 16.46
C ASN A 140 -8.25 -5.32 15.60
N PRO A 141 -6.95 -5.47 15.89
CA PRO A 141 -5.90 -4.91 15.05
C PRO A 141 -5.87 -5.58 13.68
N LEU A 142 -5.69 -4.77 12.62
CA LEU A 142 -5.44 -5.28 11.27
C LEU A 142 -3.98 -5.69 11.07
N PHE A 143 -3.75 -6.65 10.19
CA PHE A 143 -2.41 -7.11 9.81
C PHE A 143 -1.65 -6.02 9.04
N VAL A 144 -0.32 -5.97 9.16
CA VAL A 144 0.54 -4.98 8.49
C VAL A 144 1.78 -5.66 7.93
N GLY A 145 2.05 -5.44 6.64
CA GLY A 145 3.28 -5.87 5.98
C GLY A 145 3.11 -7.13 5.13
N GLN A 146 2.10 -7.13 4.26
CA GLN A 146 1.92 -8.21 3.28
C GLN A 146 3.05 -8.18 2.25
N ALA A 147 3.63 -9.34 1.95
CA ALA A 147 4.51 -9.47 0.79
C ALA A 147 3.68 -9.79 -0.46
N ARG A 148 3.95 -9.11 -1.58
CA ARG A 148 3.34 -9.35 -2.89
C ARG A 148 4.43 -9.75 -3.87
N VAL A 149 4.18 -10.84 -4.59
CA VAL A 149 5.13 -11.45 -5.51
C VAL A 149 4.47 -11.57 -6.86
N PHE A 150 4.96 -10.79 -7.81
CA PHE A 150 4.59 -10.92 -9.21
C PHE A 150 5.57 -11.90 -9.85
N GLN A 151 5.06 -13.03 -10.30
CA GLN A 151 5.86 -13.97 -11.08
C GLN A 151 6.29 -13.34 -12.41
N GLU A 152 7.35 -13.86 -13.01
CA GLU A 152 7.76 -13.47 -14.35
C GLU A 152 6.57 -13.45 -15.34
N GLY A 153 6.48 -12.40 -16.15
CA GLY A 153 5.39 -12.14 -17.08
C GLY A 153 4.19 -11.41 -16.47
N ASN A 154 4.09 -11.34 -15.13
CA ASN A 154 2.95 -10.74 -14.44
C ASN A 154 3.24 -9.34 -13.90
N GLY A 155 2.16 -8.59 -13.68
CA GLY A 155 2.14 -7.26 -13.11
C GLY A 155 0.77 -6.98 -12.47
N ALA A 156 0.47 -5.71 -12.23
CA ALA A 156 -0.83 -5.27 -11.75
C ALA A 156 -1.44 -4.31 -12.77
N ILE A 157 -2.67 -4.59 -13.21
CA ILE A 157 -3.42 -3.67 -14.08
C ILE A 157 -3.73 -2.37 -13.33
N PRO A 158 -4.01 -1.25 -14.02
CA PRO A 158 -4.32 0.02 -13.35
C PRO A 158 -5.49 -0.13 -12.38
N HIS A 159 -5.31 0.25 -11.12
CA HIS A 159 -6.33 0.20 -10.07
C HIS A 159 -6.08 1.30 -9.04
N GLN A 160 -7.01 1.49 -8.11
CA GLN A 160 -6.82 2.32 -6.92
C GLN A 160 -7.39 1.57 -5.71
N ASP A 161 -6.78 1.77 -4.54
CA ASP A 161 -7.19 1.13 -3.30
C ASP A 161 -7.74 2.17 -2.33
N PHE A 162 -8.91 1.87 -1.75
CA PHE A 162 -9.51 2.70 -0.72
C PHE A 162 -10.32 1.87 0.27
N LEU A 163 -9.87 1.79 1.53
CA LEU A 163 -10.45 0.93 2.55
C LEU A 163 -11.94 1.21 2.76
N SER A 164 -12.39 2.46 2.67
CA SER A 164 -13.81 2.78 2.82
C SER A 164 -14.69 2.15 1.72
N TRP A 165 -14.17 1.96 0.50
CA TRP A 165 -14.89 1.24 -0.54
C TRP A 165 -14.87 -0.26 -0.30
N GLU A 166 -13.71 -0.79 0.10
CA GLU A 166 -13.58 -2.21 0.46
C GLU A 166 -14.55 -2.61 1.58
N LEU A 167 -14.67 -1.80 2.64
CA LEU A 167 -15.61 -2.06 3.72
C LEU A 167 -17.07 -1.90 3.27
N GLU A 168 -17.37 -0.94 2.39
CA GLU A 168 -18.73 -0.81 1.84
C GLU A 168 -19.09 -2.05 1.00
N ASP A 169 -18.18 -2.53 0.17
CA ASP A 169 -18.38 -3.68 -0.70
C ASP A 169 -18.53 -5.00 0.08
N LEU A 170 -17.67 -5.20 1.10
CA LEU A 170 -17.61 -6.46 1.85
C LEU A 170 -18.56 -6.50 3.06
N ARG A 171 -18.76 -5.36 3.72
CA ARG A 171 -19.52 -5.26 4.98
C ARG A 171 -20.76 -4.38 4.91
N ARG A 172 -20.96 -3.62 3.83
CA ARG A 172 -22.00 -2.57 3.74
C ARG A 172 -21.84 -1.51 4.84
N GLU A 173 -20.58 -1.24 5.20
CA GLU A 173 -20.18 -0.27 6.20
C GLU A 173 -19.09 0.65 5.63
N ALA A 174 -19.28 1.96 5.66
CA ALA A 174 -18.30 2.88 5.07
C ALA A 174 -17.06 3.16 5.95
N ARG A 175 -17.05 2.71 7.21
CA ARG A 175 -16.07 3.14 8.23
C ARG A 175 -15.62 2.04 9.18
N ALA A 176 -14.33 2.03 9.48
CA ALA A 176 -13.77 1.26 10.59
C ALA A 176 -13.96 1.99 11.94
N ASP A 177 -14.47 1.28 12.95
CA ASP A 177 -14.49 1.63 14.39
C ASP A 177 -14.84 3.09 14.75
N GLY A 178 -15.89 3.65 14.14
CA GLY A 178 -16.37 5.00 14.46
C GLY A 178 -15.35 6.11 14.22
N LYS A 179 -14.28 5.83 13.47
CA LYS A 179 -13.22 6.80 13.15
C LYS A 179 -13.74 7.86 12.17
N PRO A 180 -13.10 9.04 12.14
CA PRO A 180 -13.31 9.98 11.04
C PRO A 180 -13.05 9.30 9.69
N GLU A 181 -13.67 9.84 8.66
CA GLU A 181 -13.50 9.36 7.29
C GLU A 181 -12.06 9.54 6.82
N LEU A 182 -11.59 8.60 5.99
CA LEU A 182 -10.29 8.73 5.36
C LEU A 182 -10.32 9.90 4.39
N LEU A 183 -9.44 10.88 4.59
CA LEU A 183 -9.22 11.97 3.64
C LEU A 183 -8.38 11.51 2.45
N THR A 184 -7.49 10.55 2.67
CA THR A 184 -6.71 9.87 1.65
C THR A 184 -6.12 8.58 2.20
N GLN A 185 -5.68 7.72 1.30
CA GLN A 185 -4.94 6.50 1.57
C GLN A 185 -3.64 6.52 0.79
N MET A 186 -2.55 6.22 1.50
CA MET A 186 -1.22 6.01 0.92
C MET A 186 -0.86 4.52 0.98
N THR A 187 0.14 4.12 0.22
CA THR A 187 0.78 2.82 0.29
C THR A 187 2.27 3.02 0.54
N ALA A 188 2.87 2.16 1.34
CA ALA A 188 4.31 2.03 1.48
C ALA A 188 4.73 0.70 0.87
N ASN A 189 5.67 0.71 -0.08
CA ASN A 189 6.20 -0.47 -0.74
C ASN A 189 7.71 -0.54 -0.51
N LEU A 190 8.14 -1.55 0.24
CA LEU A 190 9.54 -1.91 0.37
C LEU A 190 9.89 -3.01 -0.62
N TYR A 191 10.75 -2.70 -1.57
CA TYR A 191 11.15 -3.64 -2.61
C TYR A 191 12.21 -4.60 -2.09
N LEU A 192 11.91 -5.89 -2.08
CA LEU A 192 12.87 -6.92 -1.66
C LEU A 192 13.63 -7.49 -2.85
N GLN A 193 12.92 -7.68 -3.96
CA GLN A 193 13.43 -8.26 -5.19
C GLN A 193 12.77 -7.58 -6.38
N THR A 194 13.56 -7.23 -7.39
CA THR A 194 13.07 -6.53 -8.58
C THR A 194 13.39 -7.31 -9.84
N ALA A 195 12.57 -7.14 -10.87
CA ALA A 195 12.77 -7.73 -12.18
C ALA A 195 13.92 -7.07 -12.93
N GLU A 196 14.56 -7.80 -13.84
CA GLU A 196 15.63 -7.28 -14.69
C GLU A 196 15.07 -6.21 -15.65
N GLU A 197 14.01 -6.57 -16.37
CA GLU A 197 13.22 -5.67 -17.20
C GLU A 197 11.78 -5.57 -16.70
N GLY A 198 11.12 -4.45 -16.96
CA GLY A 198 9.74 -4.25 -16.51
C GLY A 198 9.61 -4.05 -15.00
N GLY A 199 8.43 -4.32 -14.43
CA GLY A 199 8.19 -4.20 -12.99
C GLY A 199 8.16 -2.76 -12.46
N GLU A 200 8.17 -1.75 -13.34
CA GLU A 200 8.03 -0.35 -12.96
C GLU A 200 6.67 -0.12 -12.27
N LEU A 201 6.70 0.68 -11.20
CA LEU A 201 5.50 1.22 -10.56
C LEU A 201 5.06 2.45 -11.36
N GLU A 202 3.90 2.36 -11.99
CA GLU A 202 3.27 3.47 -12.70
C GLU A 202 2.29 4.19 -11.77
N LEU A 203 2.37 5.52 -11.72
CA LEU A 203 1.57 6.38 -10.84
C LEU A 203 0.86 7.46 -11.66
N TRP A 204 -0.43 7.62 -11.45
CA TRP A 204 -1.24 8.67 -12.06
C TRP A 204 -1.48 9.82 -11.09
N SER A 205 -1.65 11.02 -11.63
CA SER A 205 -1.94 12.22 -10.86
C SER A 205 -3.34 12.21 -10.23
N ARG A 206 -4.23 11.31 -10.65
CA ARG A 206 -5.64 11.28 -10.22
C ARG A 206 -6.13 9.88 -9.88
N GLY A 207 -7.19 9.84 -9.08
CA GLY A 207 -8.10 8.72 -8.94
C GLY A 207 -9.46 9.06 -9.57
N TYR A 208 -10.43 8.21 -9.32
CA TYR A 208 -11.83 8.41 -9.66
C TYR A 208 -12.71 8.21 -8.42
N GLU A 209 -13.90 8.78 -8.42
CA GLU A 209 -14.95 8.43 -7.46
C GLU A 209 -15.51 7.03 -7.77
N HIS A 210 -16.18 6.37 -6.82
CA HIS A 210 -16.53 4.95 -6.93
C HIS A 210 -17.34 4.61 -8.19
N ALA A 211 -18.39 5.39 -8.47
CA ALA A 211 -19.23 5.17 -9.65
C ALA A 211 -18.51 5.44 -10.98
N GLU A 212 -17.57 6.40 -11.01
CA GLU A 212 -16.75 6.69 -12.19
C GLU A 212 -15.70 5.59 -12.41
N TYR A 213 -15.10 5.09 -11.32
CA TYR A 213 -14.19 3.96 -11.34
C TYR A 213 -14.87 2.73 -11.96
N ASP A 214 -16.08 2.40 -11.52
CA ASP A 214 -16.84 1.25 -12.03
C ASP A 214 -17.15 1.35 -13.53
N ALA A 215 -17.44 2.56 -14.04
CA ALA A 215 -17.69 2.79 -15.45
C ALA A 215 -16.43 2.62 -16.33
N LEU A 216 -15.24 2.69 -15.73
CA LEU A 216 -13.95 2.62 -16.42
C LEU A 216 -13.28 1.23 -16.30
N ARG A 217 -13.89 0.27 -15.60
CA ARG A 217 -13.35 -1.10 -15.46
C ARG A 217 -13.24 -1.80 -16.82
N ILE A 218 -12.31 -2.76 -16.91
CA ILE A 218 -12.17 -3.63 -18.10
C ILE A 218 -13.47 -4.41 -18.35
N THR A 219 -14.02 -4.96 -17.28
CA THR A 219 -15.30 -5.65 -17.20
C THR A 219 -15.91 -5.37 -15.83
N ALA A 220 -17.21 -5.63 -15.65
CA ALA A 220 -17.90 -5.40 -14.38
C ALA A 220 -17.28 -6.17 -13.19
N ASP A 221 -16.63 -7.31 -13.47
CA ASP A 221 -15.95 -8.18 -12.50
C ASP A 221 -14.43 -7.95 -12.42
N SER A 222 -13.86 -7.09 -13.27
CA SER A 222 -12.43 -6.78 -13.21
C SER A 222 -12.09 -5.94 -11.97
N TYR A 223 -10.99 -6.26 -11.31
CA TYR A 223 -10.49 -5.44 -10.20
C TYR A 223 -9.86 -4.11 -10.65
N GLY A 224 -9.60 -3.94 -11.95
CA GLY A 224 -8.88 -2.80 -12.48
C GLY A 224 -9.53 -2.14 -13.70
N LEU A 225 -8.93 -1.03 -14.09
CA LEU A 225 -9.39 -0.12 -15.11
C LEU A 225 -8.89 -0.52 -16.49
N ASN A 226 -9.70 -0.22 -17.51
CA ASN A 226 -9.28 -0.29 -18.89
C ASN A 226 -8.29 0.84 -19.17
N ARG A 227 -7.04 0.46 -19.48
CA ARG A 227 -5.95 1.39 -19.75
C ARG A 227 -6.25 2.34 -20.92
N ASP A 228 -7.06 1.92 -21.88
CA ASP A 228 -7.43 2.73 -23.04
C ASP A 228 -8.45 3.83 -22.71
N LEU A 229 -9.10 3.76 -21.53
CA LEU A 229 -10.12 4.71 -21.08
C LEU A 229 -9.58 5.73 -20.06
N ILE A 230 -8.30 5.65 -19.68
CA ILE A 230 -7.68 6.50 -18.69
C ILE A 230 -6.46 7.25 -19.28
N PRO A 231 -6.03 8.38 -18.70
CA PRO A 231 -4.84 9.09 -19.21
C PRO A 231 -3.56 8.25 -19.06
N ALA A 232 -2.46 8.74 -19.64
CA ALA A 232 -1.14 8.17 -19.40
C ALA A 232 -0.69 8.38 -17.92
N PRO A 233 0.16 7.49 -17.36
CA PRO A 233 0.70 7.70 -16.03
C PRO A 233 1.55 8.97 -15.99
N ALA A 234 1.48 9.69 -14.87
CA ALA A 234 2.26 10.90 -14.64
C ALA A 234 3.74 10.58 -14.37
N VAL A 235 4.01 9.46 -13.69
CA VAL A 235 5.34 9.01 -13.32
C VAL A 235 5.43 7.48 -13.46
N ALA A 236 6.58 6.98 -13.89
CA ALA A 236 6.95 5.57 -13.79
C ALA A 236 8.27 5.44 -13.03
N LEU A 237 8.27 4.67 -11.94
CA LEU A 237 9.43 4.44 -11.08
C LEU A 237 9.93 3.02 -11.28
N LYS A 238 11.20 2.85 -11.69
CA LYS A 238 11.88 1.56 -11.70
C LYS A 238 12.45 1.29 -10.29
N PRO A 239 11.91 0.32 -9.54
CA PRO A 239 12.38 0.05 -8.19
C PRO A 239 13.72 -0.70 -8.21
N GLU A 240 14.45 -0.59 -7.10
CA GLU A 240 15.65 -1.38 -6.80
C GLU A 240 15.43 -2.15 -5.49
N ALA A 241 16.12 -3.26 -5.28
CA ALA A 241 16.09 -3.96 -4.00
C ALA A 241 16.57 -3.03 -2.86
N GLY A 242 15.83 -3.02 -1.75
CA GLY A 242 16.09 -2.11 -0.62
C GLY A 242 15.44 -0.74 -0.73
N MET A 243 14.83 -0.42 -1.88
CA MET A 243 14.11 0.84 -2.08
C MET A 243 12.77 0.83 -1.33
N LEU A 244 12.44 1.95 -0.70
CA LEU A 244 11.11 2.23 -0.16
C LEU A 244 10.45 3.31 -1.03
N ILE A 245 9.19 3.07 -1.43
CA ILE A 245 8.36 4.05 -2.13
C ILE A 245 7.06 4.22 -1.36
N LEU A 246 6.76 5.46 -0.95
CA LEU A 246 5.43 5.84 -0.46
C LEU A 246 4.71 6.60 -1.57
N SER A 247 3.46 6.26 -1.84
CA SER A 247 2.63 6.93 -2.86
C SER A 247 1.15 6.92 -2.45
N HIS A 248 0.29 7.64 -3.17
CA HIS A 248 -1.15 7.50 -2.97
C HIS A 248 -1.64 6.15 -3.48
N ALA A 249 -2.36 5.42 -2.65
CA ALA A 249 -3.09 4.23 -3.06
C ALA A 249 -4.49 4.59 -3.59
N SER A 250 -5.05 5.70 -3.07
CA SER A 250 -6.31 6.29 -3.51
C SER A 250 -6.28 6.86 -4.94
N ARG A 251 -5.09 7.00 -5.55
CA ARG A 251 -4.94 7.36 -6.96
C ARG A 251 -4.58 6.14 -7.79
N ILE A 252 -4.81 6.23 -9.10
CA ILE A 252 -4.54 5.10 -9.99
C ILE A 252 -3.06 4.77 -9.97
N HIS A 253 -2.77 3.48 -9.87
CA HIS A 253 -1.44 2.94 -9.94
C HIS A 253 -1.45 1.56 -10.60
N ALA A 254 -0.31 1.17 -11.16
CA ALA A 254 -0.14 -0.10 -11.87
C ALA A 254 1.29 -0.61 -11.70
N VAL A 255 1.50 -1.89 -11.98
CA VAL A 255 2.84 -2.48 -12.04
C VAL A 255 3.02 -3.10 -13.42
N ARG A 256 4.04 -2.64 -14.16
CA ARG A 256 4.35 -3.24 -15.46
C ARG A 256 4.74 -4.71 -15.31
N PRO A 257 4.41 -5.56 -16.30
CA PRO A 257 4.85 -6.95 -16.32
C PRO A 257 6.35 -7.10 -16.08
N SER A 258 6.74 -8.03 -15.20
CA SER A 258 8.14 -8.32 -14.86
C SER A 258 8.76 -9.28 -15.87
N LYS A 259 10.07 -9.19 -16.13
CA LYS A 259 10.83 -10.13 -16.96
C LYS A 259 12.17 -10.51 -16.32
N GLY A 260 12.62 -11.74 -16.56
CA GLY A 260 13.89 -12.29 -16.09
C GLY A 260 13.89 -12.80 -14.64
N ARG A 261 13.03 -12.24 -13.78
CA ARG A 261 12.88 -12.66 -12.38
C ARG A 261 11.57 -12.15 -11.77
N ASP A 262 11.07 -12.86 -10.76
CA ASP A 262 9.95 -12.44 -9.93
C ASP A 262 10.22 -11.09 -9.23
N ARG A 263 9.18 -10.27 -9.09
CA ARG A 263 9.23 -9.00 -8.35
C ARG A 263 8.53 -9.17 -7.01
N ALA A 264 9.25 -8.99 -5.91
CA ALA A 264 8.73 -9.09 -4.55
C ALA A 264 8.85 -7.76 -3.80
N ALA A 265 7.76 -7.33 -3.17
CA ALA A 265 7.75 -6.17 -2.28
C ALA A 265 6.91 -6.47 -1.03
N VAL A 266 7.28 -5.89 0.11
CA VAL A 266 6.47 -5.90 1.32
C VAL A 266 5.77 -4.55 1.42
N SER A 267 4.47 -4.60 1.58
CA SER A 267 3.60 -3.45 1.43
C SER A 267 2.64 -3.32 2.60
N PHE A 268 2.24 -2.09 2.90
CA PHE A 268 1.08 -1.80 3.73
C PHE A 268 0.45 -0.46 3.34
N PHE A 269 -0.84 -0.31 3.62
CA PHE A 269 -1.58 0.92 3.45
C PHE A 269 -1.47 1.81 4.67
N ILE A 270 -1.56 3.12 4.44
CA ILE A 270 -1.51 4.16 5.46
C ILE A 270 -2.73 5.06 5.31
N GLY A 271 -3.58 5.11 6.32
CA GLY A 271 -4.78 5.94 6.35
C GLY A 271 -4.50 7.32 6.90
N VAL A 272 -5.01 8.35 6.24
CA VAL A 272 -4.88 9.75 6.65
C VAL A 272 -6.26 10.33 6.94
N ARG A 273 -6.46 10.88 8.14
CA ARG A 273 -7.74 11.47 8.59
C ARG A 273 -7.65 12.94 8.99
N GLY A 274 -6.50 13.55 8.77
CA GLY A 274 -6.15 14.88 9.26
C GLY A 274 -4.75 14.86 9.89
N THR A 275 -4.14 16.04 10.00
CA THR A 275 -2.78 16.16 10.57
C THR A 275 -2.76 16.04 12.09
N ASP A 276 -3.89 16.31 12.74
CA ASP A 276 -4.13 16.18 14.18
C ASP A 276 -4.60 14.77 14.58
N GLN A 277 -4.97 13.95 13.60
CA GLN A 277 -5.34 12.55 13.78
C GLN A 277 -4.14 11.64 13.52
N PRO A 278 -4.03 10.49 14.21
CA PRO A 278 -2.96 9.54 13.95
C PRO A 278 -3.10 8.92 12.55
N LEU A 279 -1.96 8.65 11.92
CA LEU A 279 -1.94 7.70 10.79
C LEU A 279 -2.34 6.31 11.28
N THR A 280 -3.00 5.53 10.43
CA THR A 280 -3.29 4.12 10.70
C THR A 280 -2.69 3.21 9.63
N TYR A 281 -2.34 1.96 10.00
CA TYR A 281 -1.69 1.01 9.07
C TYR A 281 -2.46 -0.31 8.94
N TRP A 282 -2.54 -0.87 7.73
CA TRP A 282 -3.09 -2.22 7.48
C TRP A 282 -2.59 -2.82 6.16
N SER A 283 -2.96 -4.05 5.87
CA SER A 283 -2.67 -4.78 4.63
C SER A 283 -3.82 -5.70 4.28
#